data_AF-A0A935ZWQ2-F1
#
_entry.id   AF-A0A935ZWQ2-F1
#
_cell.length_a   1.000
_cell.length_b   1.000
_cell.length_c   1.000
_cell.angle_alpha   90.00
_cell.angle_beta   90.00
_cell.angle_gamma   90.00
#
_symmetry.space_group_name_H-M   'P 1'
#
loop_
_entity.id
_entity.type
_entity.pdbx_description
1 polymer ?
#
loop_
_entity_poly.entity_id
_entity_poly.type
_entity_poly.pdbx_seq_one_letter_code
_entity_poly.pdbx_strand_id
1 'polypeptide(L)'
;MHTSRWPLALVTAIACRGDGDDGAPVSSSSSDTAVASATATRGSDTGASDDGTGMSDLTGSTSTGREDSSDSGPLSTSGGPDAAFTITKIGTTFIATSTADGRFGIEIDCDDEASDGRYFGITPVIDGRRLEVQMYGGPLFPLFTPDFDAGASACIQVESDDVRLLVRLETGSYQALDPAATDQPVPLEVEFTIEDDRLVARTAGIYYMMLTRADTELTITHGQIEMRKVDAATPAFTEDFDDVTHVVAADSIYGPLAIDGDIARLQVQLYDDGSEGFELDLDHAFKDLGQMSVTLTVAFG
;
A
#
# COMPACT_ATOMS: atom_id res chain seq x y z
N MET A 1 -15.42 -29.00 -19.39
CA MET A 1 -15.27 -29.12 -17.92
C MET A 1 -13.98 -29.86 -17.64
N HIS A 2 -12.86 -29.14 -17.70
CA HIS A 2 -11.54 -29.64 -17.31
C HIS A 2 -11.13 -28.89 -16.04
N THR A 3 -11.11 -29.58 -14.91
CA THR A 3 -10.62 -29.04 -13.65
C THR A 3 -9.11 -29.15 -13.64
N SER A 4 -8.40 -28.06 -13.93
CA SER A 4 -6.97 -27.96 -13.65
C SER A 4 -6.76 -27.82 -12.15
N ARG A 5 -6.15 -28.84 -11.54
CA ARG A 5 -5.70 -28.81 -10.16
C ARG A 5 -4.28 -28.26 -10.12
N TRP A 6 -4.07 -27.17 -9.41
CA TRP A 6 -2.76 -26.67 -9.04
C TRP A 6 -2.15 -27.56 -7.95
N PRO A 7 -0.83 -27.81 -7.93
CA PRO A 7 -0.18 -28.53 -6.85
C PRO A 7 0.01 -27.60 -5.64
N LEU A 8 -0.52 -28.00 -4.48
CA LEU A 8 -0.12 -27.41 -3.20
C LEU A 8 1.38 -27.68 -2.96
N ALA A 9 2.17 -26.63 -2.85
CA ALA A 9 3.50 -26.70 -2.27
C ALA A 9 3.35 -26.78 -0.73
N LEU A 10 3.68 -27.94 -0.17
CA LEU A 10 3.70 -28.19 1.27
C LEU A 10 4.96 -27.55 1.87
N VAL A 11 4.86 -26.36 2.44
CA VAL A 11 5.91 -25.79 3.28
C VAL A 11 5.81 -26.41 4.67
N THR A 12 6.81 -27.21 5.03
CA THR A 12 6.90 -27.86 6.34
C THR A 12 7.60 -26.90 7.31
N ALA A 13 6.84 -26.27 8.21
CA ALA A 13 7.41 -25.53 9.34
C ALA A 13 7.94 -26.54 10.39
N ILE A 14 9.24 -26.52 10.62
CA ILE A 14 9.89 -27.27 11.69
C ILE A 14 9.76 -26.45 12.98
N ALA A 15 8.85 -26.86 13.87
CA ALA A 15 8.75 -26.33 15.21
C ALA A 15 9.87 -26.93 16.10
N CYS A 16 10.80 -26.09 16.54
CA CYS A 16 11.72 -26.44 17.62
C CYS A 16 10.99 -26.29 18.96
N ARG A 17 10.67 -27.42 19.60
CA ARG A 17 10.28 -27.51 21.01
C ARG A 17 11.47 -27.14 21.90
N GLY A 18 11.30 -26.11 22.73
CA GLY A 18 12.08 -25.88 23.94
C GLY A 18 11.20 -26.18 25.16
N ASP A 19 11.58 -27.20 25.93
CA ASP A 19 10.97 -27.55 27.21
C ASP A 19 11.49 -26.63 28.34
N GLY A 20 10.59 -26.27 29.25
CA GLY A 20 10.88 -26.04 30.67
C GLY A 20 11.14 -24.58 31.10
N ASP A 21 10.26 -24.01 31.91
CA ASP A 21 10.45 -24.03 33.37
C ASP A 21 9.19 -23.57 34.12
N ASP A 22 8.89 -24.26 35.22
CA ASP A 22 7.74 -24.04 36.10
C ASP A 22 8.05 -22.93 37.12
N GLY A 23 7.27 -21.84 37.10
CA GLY A 23 7.37 -20.74 38.06
C GLY A 23 6.00 -20.20 38.50
N ALA A 24 5.66 -20.43 39.76
CA ALA A 24 4.40 -20.11 40.44
C ALA A 24 4.06 -18.59 40.51
N PRO A 25 2.80 -18.20 40.83
CA PRO A 25 2.28 -16.86 40.60
C PRO A 25 2.59 -15.89 41.75
N VAL A 26 2.89 -14.63 41.41
CA VAL A 26 2.97 -13.53 42.37
C VAL A 26 1.88 -12.51 42.04
N SER A 27 1.02 -12.27 43.02
CA SER A 27 -0.03 -11.27 43.03
C SER A 27 0.48 -9.90 43.51
N SER A 28 0.19 -8.83 42.76
CA SER A 28 0.13 -7.44 43.25
C SER A 28 -0.56 -6.58 42.17
N SER A 29 -1.82 -6.22 42.31
CA SER A 29 -2.33 -4.96 42.88
C SER A 29 -2.01 -3.69 42.07
N SER A 30 -3.05 -3.19 41.38
CA SER A 30 -3.49 -1.79 41.26
C SER A 30 -2.47 -0.67 41.05
N SER A 31 -2.62 0.06 39.95
CA SER A 31 -2.94 1.50 40.00
C SER A 31 -3.18 2.06 38.59
N ASP A 32 -4.28 2.79 38.47
CA ASP A 32 -4.59 3.74 37.40
C ASP A 32 -3.40 4.65 37.08
N THR A 33 -3.16 4.94 35.80
CA THR A 33 -2.62 6.25 35.41
C THR A 33 -3.18 6.68 34.08
N ALA A 34 -3.63 7.93 34.08
CA ALA A 34 -4.40 8.59 33.06
C ALA A 34 -3.63 8.91 31.78
N VAL A 35 -4.44 9.01 30.73
CA VAL A 35 -4.24 9.67 29.44
C VAL A 35 -3.52 11.02 29.59
N ALA A 36 -2.44 11.21 28.83
CA ALA A 36 -1.83 12.51 28.60
C ALA A 36 -1.77 12.78 27.09
N SER A 37 -2.77 13.52 26.60
CA SER A 37 -2.75 14.14 25.28
C SER A 37 -1.79 15.34 25.29
N ALA A 38 -0.78 15.31 24.43
CA ALA A 38 0.15 16.43 24.26
C ALA A 38 -0.40 17.40 23.20
N THR A 39 -0.92 18.54 23.65
CA THR A 39 -1.27 19.68 22.80
C THR A 39 -0.02 20.51 22.51
N ALA A 40 0.49 20.46 21.28
CA ALA A 40 1.56 21.34 20.83
C ALA A 40 1.00 22.75 20.55
N THR A 41 1.27 23.69 21.46
CA THR A 41 0.91 25.11 21.30
C THR A 41 2.06 25.85 20.60
N ARG A 42 1.87 26.32 19.36
CA ARG A 42 2.79 27.25 18.70
C ARG A 42 2.59 28.66 19.26
N GLY A 43 3.57 29.13 20.03
CA GLY A 43 3.68 30.51 20.47
C GLY A 43 4.12 31.41 19.32
N SER A 44 3.28 32.40 19.01
CA SER A 44 3.62 33.58 18.21
C SER A 44 4.36 34.58 19.09
N ASP A 45 5.56 34.99 18.70
CA ASP A 45 6.18 36.21 19.24
C ASP A 45 6.83 37.04 18.14
N THR A 46 6.32 38.26 18.03
CA THR A 46 6.81 39.37 17.20
C THR A 46 7.86 40.15 17.98
N GLY A 47 9.01 40.44 17.35
CA GLY A 47 9.98 41.36 17.95
C GLY A 47 11.12 41.70 17.01
N ALA A 48 10.98 42.83 16.31
CA ALA A 48 12.01 43.42 15.47
C ALA A 48 13.09 44.14 16.31
N SER A 49 14.34 44.08 15.86
CA SER A 49 15.26 45.24 15.91
C SER A 49 16.39 45.06 14.90
N ASP A 50 16.49 46.09 14.06
CA ASP A 50 17.51 46.43 13.07
C ASP A 50 18.93 46.47 13.67
N ASP A 51 19.95 46.20 12.83
CA ASP A 51 21.17 47.00 12.70
C ASP A 51 22.19 46.35 11.73
N GLY A 52 22.48 47.04 10.62
CA GLY A 52 23.87 47.34 10.27
C GLY A 52 24.64 46.42 9.29
N THR A 53 24.52 46.74 8.00
CA THR A 53 25.63 46.95 7.04
C THR A 53 26.72 45.88 6.82
N GLY A 54 26.80 45.39 5.57
CA GLY A 54 28.05 45.52 4.78
C GLY A 54 28.64 44.24 4.15
N MET A 55 28.76 44.29 2.81
CA MET A 55 29.72 43.57 1.92
C MET A 55 29.68 42.02 1.94
N SER A 56 29.78 41.27 0.85
CA SER A 56 30.30 41.48 -0.51
C SER A 56 29.95 40.24 -1.35
N ASP A 57 29.87 40.42 -2.67
CA ASP A 57 29.88 39.36 -3.69
C ASP A 57 30.93 38.26 -3.42
N LEU A 58 30.56 37.00 -3.66
CA LEU A 58 31.43 35.90 -4.11
C LEU A 58 30.57 34.72 -4.61
N THR A 59 30.26 34.74 -5.90
CA THR A 59 30.57 33.67 -6.87
C THR A 59 30.43 32.19 -6.45
N GLY A 60 29.53 31.48 -7.15
CA GLY A 60 29.84 30.25 -7.88
C GLY A 60 30.25 28.98 -7.10
N SER A 61 29.31 28.03 -7.05
CA SER A 61 29.61 26.58 -7.11
C SER A 61 28.36 25.84 -7.62
N THR A 62 28.18 25.73 -8.94
CA THR A 62 28.25 24.48 -9.72
C THR A 62 28.69 23.19 -8.99
N SER A 63 28.06 22.09 -9.44
CA SER A 63 28.35 20.67 -9.20
C SER A 63 27.70 20.08 -7.94
N THR A 64 26.98 18.96 -7.98
CA THR A 64 26.90 17.89 -8.98
C THR A 64 25.45 17.41 -9.13
N GLY A 65 24.94 17.42 -10.36
CA GLY A 65 23.78 16.61 -10.72
C GLY A 65 24.11 15.17 -10.40
N ARG A 66 23.34 14.59 -9.49
CA ARG A 66 23.30 13.16 -9.28
C ARG A 66 22.29 12.64 -10.30
N GLU A 67 22.79 12.26 -11.47
CA GLU A 67 22.08 11.32 -12.31
C GLU A 67 22.10 10.00 -11.54
N ASP A 68 21.12 9.81 -10.65
CA ASP A 68 20.78 8.47 -10.18
C ASP A 68 20.16 7.76 -11.38
N SER A 69 21.02 7.17 -12.21
CA SER A 69 20.62 6.13 -13.14
C SER A 69 20.29 4.91 -12.31
N SER A 70 19.07 4.85 -11.78
CA SER A 70 18.50 3.57 -11.36
C SER A 70 18.40 2.72 -12.61
N ASP A 71 19.25 1.71 -12.67
CA ASP A 71 19.23 0.60 -13.63
C ASP A 71 18.01 -0.28 -13.32
N SER A 72 16.82 0.32 -13.29
CA SER A 72 15.56 -0.41 -13.34
C SER A 72 15.53 -1.07 -14.70
N GLY A 73 15.51 -2.41 -14.71
CA GLY A 73 15.49 -3.19 -15.94
C GLY A 73 14.45 -2.67 -16.94
N PRO A 74 14.64 -2.89 -18.24
CA PRO A 74 13.77 -2.32 -19.25
C PRO A 74 12.32 -2.76 -19.01
N LEU A 75 11.44 -1.76 -18.86
CA LEU A 75 9.99 -1.97 -18.75
C LEU A 75 9.51 -2.88 -19.88
N SER A 76 8.97 -4.03 -19.51
CA SER A 76 8.41 -5.00 -20.44
C SER A 76 6.91 -4.78 -20.60
N THR A 77 6.46 -4.74 -21.85
CA THR A 77 5.04 -4.61 -22.19
C THR A 77 4.69 -5.59 -23.31
N SER A 78 3.64 -6.37 -23.10
CA SER A 78 3.18 -7.34 -24.10
C SER A 78 1.66 -7.56 -23.99
N GLY A 79 1.03 -7.78 -25.14
CA GLY A 79 -0.40 -8.07 -25.27
C GLY A 79 -0.67 -8.77 -26.59
N GLY A 80 -1.19 -9.98 -26.54
CA GLY A 80 -1.58 -10.75 -27.71
C GLY A 80 -2.96 -10.33 -28.25
N PRO A 81 -3.34 -10.78 -29.46
CA PRO A 81 -4.68 -10.53 -30.01
C PRO A 81 -5.80 -11.16 -29.18
N ASP A 82 -5.48 -12.19 -28.40
CA ASP A 82 -6.41 -12.92 -27.54
C ASP A 82 -6.26 -12.52 -26.06
N ALA A 83 -5.60 -11.40 -25.75
CA ALA A 83 -5.36 -10.98 -24.38
C ALA A 83 -6.67 -10.64 -23.62
N ALA A 84 -6.72 -10.98 -22.34
CA ALA A 84 -7.81 -10.66 -21.43
C ALA A 84 -7.96 -9.14 -21.24
N PHE A 85 -6.86 -8.40 -21.36
CA PHE A 85 -6.84 -6.93 -21.29
C PHE A 85 -6.13 -6.33 -22.50
N THR A 86 -6.75 -5.31 -23.10
CA THR A 86 -6.06 -4.45 -24.07
C THR A 86 -5.28 -3.38 -23.31
N ILE A 87 -3.97 -3.33 -23.52
CA ILE A 87 -3.08 -2.36 -22.87
C ILE A 87 -2.78 -1.21 -23.83
N THR A 88 -3.02 0.02 -23.39
CA THR A 88 -2.65 1.26 -24.08
C THR A 88 -1.73 2.08 -23.19
N LYS A 89 -0.62 2.58 -23.72
CA LYS A 89 0.27 3.51 -23.01
C LYS A 89 -0.04 4.95 -23.42
N ILE A 90 -0.27 5.84 -22.45
CA ILE A 90 -0.47 7.28 -22.66
C ILE A 90 0.55 8.02 -21.81
N GLY A 91 1.56 8.62 -22.45
CA GLY A 91 2.68 9.20 -21.70
C GLY A 91 3.44 8.11 -20.93
N THR A 92 3.43 8.22 -19.61
CA THR A 92 4.02 7.33 -18.59
C THR A 92 3.03 6.29 -18.09
N THR A 93 1.73 6.59 -18.09
CA THR A 93 0.65 5.73 -17.59
C THR A 93 0.27 4.62 -18.57
N PHE A 94 -0.09 3.45 -18.03
CA PHE A 94 -0.73 2.35 -18.77
C PHE A 94 -2.19 2.24 -18.41
N ILE A 95 -3.03 2.04 -19.42
CA ILE A 95 -4.46 1.77 -19.28
C ILE A 95 -4.72 0.39 -19.86
N ALA A 96 -5.07 -0.55 -19.00
CA ALA A 96 -5.49 -1.89 -19.36
C ALA A 96 -7.01 -2.00 -19.26
N THR A 97 -7.70 -2.44 -20.31
CA THR A 97 -9.17 -2.57 -20.33
C THR A 97 -9.57 -4.00 -20.69
N SER A 98 -10.49 -4.59 -19.92
CA SER A 98 -11.07 -5.90 -20.15
C SER A 98 -11.59 -6.03 -21.58
N THR A 99 -11.19 -7.08 -22.29
CA THR A 99 -11.66 -7.36 -23.66
C THR A 99 -13.03 -8.02 -23.70
N ALA A 100 -13.49 -8.60 -22.60
CA ALA A 100 -14.76 -9.31 -22.52
C ALA A 100 -15.96 -8.35 -22.59
N ASP A 101 -15.92 -7.26 -21.83
CA ASP A 101 -17.05 -6.33 -21.66
C ASP A 101 -16.64 -4.85 -21.50
N GLY A 102 -15.35 -4.56 -21.31
CA GLY A 102 -14.84 -3.21 -21.03
C GLY A 102 -15.27 -2.61 -19.69
N ARG A 103 -15.91 -3.39 -18.81
CA ARG A 103 -16.39 -2.94 -17.49
C ARG A 103 -15.24 -2.74 -16.51
N PHE A 104 -14.29 -3.66 -16.55
CA PHE A 104 -13.10 -3.63 -15.70
C PHE A 104 -11.93 -3.02 -16.47
N GLY A 105 -11.26 -2.05 -15.85
CA GLY A 105 -10.01 -1.48 -16.29
C GLY A 105 -9.02 -1.37 -15.14
N ILE A 106 -7.74 -1.28 -15.46
CA ILE A 106 -6.65 -1.04 -14.54
C ILE A 106 -5.83 0.11 -15.12
N GLU A 107 -5.61 1.15 -14.32
CA GLU A 107 -4.65 2.20 -14.63
C GLU A 107 -3.40 1.98 -13.79
N ILE A 108 -2.23 1.97 -14.44
CA ILE A 108 -0.93 1.81 -13.80
C ILE A 108 -0.18 3.12 -14.03
N ASP A 109 -0.02 3.89 -12.95
CA ASP A 109 0.73 5.12 -13.00
C ASP A 109 2.21 4.88 -12.70
N CYS A 110 3.05 5.38 -13.61
CA CYS A 110 4.49 5.12 -13.62
C CYS A 110 5.33 6.39 -13.45
N ASP A 111 4.71 7.52 -13.17
CA ASP A 111 5.41 8.75 -12.76
C ASP A 111 4.99 9.21 -11.36
N ASP A 112 5.53 10.36 -10.94
CA ASP A 112 5.23 11.00 -9.67
C ASP A 112 4.06 12.00 -9.82
N GLU A 113 3.55 12.48 -8.68
CA GLU A 113 2.40 13.36 -8.63
C GLU A 113 2.60 14.71 -9.33
N ALA A 114 3.84 15.07 -9.65
CA ALA A 114 4.16 16.34 -10.27
C ALA A 114 3.58 16.47 -11.69
N SER A 115 3.28 15.34 -12.34
CA SER A 115 2.80 15.31 -13.72
C SER A 115 1.29 15.53 -13.84
N ASP A 116 0.48 14.86 -13.01
CA ASP A 116 -0.98 14.86 -13.15
C ASP A 116 -1.76 14.93 -11.81
N GLY A 117 -1.05 15.02 -10.67
CA GLY A 117 -1.65 15.02 -9.34
C GLY A 117 -2.01 13.64 -8.79
N ARG A 118 -1.49 12.55 -9.38
CA ARG A 118 -1.63 11.19 -8.88
C ARG A 118 -0.31 10.58 -8.47
N TYR A 119 -0.34 9.78 -7.41
CA TYR A 119 0.83 9.00 -7.03
C TYR A 119 1.01 7.79 -7.94
N PHE A 120 2.27 7.42 -8.09
CA PHE A 120 2.72 6.14 -8.63
C PHE A 120 1.97 4.96 -7.99
N GLY A 121 1.44 4.04 -8.80
CA GLY A 121 0.73 2.86 -8.27
C GLY A 121 -0.28 2.26 -9.25
N ILE A 122 -1.24 1.50 -8.71
CA ILE A 122 -2.22 0.75 -9.50
C ILE A 122 -3.64 1.09 -9.04
N THR A 123 -4.42 1.68 -9.95
CA THR A 123 -5.81 2.09 -9.74
C THR A 123 -6.74 1.16 -10.51
N PRO A 124 -7.48 0.26 -9.84
CA PRO A 124 -8.61 -0.40 -10.47
C PRO A 124 -9.69 0.60 -10.91
N VAL A 125 -10.30 0.36 -12.07
CA VAL A 125 -11.39 1.15 -12.62
C VAL A 125 -12.57 0.21 -12.90
N ILE A 126 -13.67 0.36 -12.17
CA ILE A 126 -14.83 -0.54 -12.25
C ILE A 126 -16.07 0.28 -12.60
N ASP A 127 -16.72 -0.04 -13.71
CA ASP A 127 -17.90 0.69 -14.20
C ASP A 127 -17.63 2.21 -14.32
N GLY A 128 -16.40 2.57 -14.73
CA GLY A 128 -15.93 3.95 -14.85
C GLY A 128 -15.58 4.66 -13.54
N ARG A 129 -15.69 3.98 -12.38
CA ARG A 129 -15.25 4.51 -11.08
C ARG A 129 -13.80 4.11 -10.83
N ARG A 130 -12.96 5.09 -10.53
CA ARG A 130 -11.54 4.91 -10.18
C ARG A 130 -11.44 4.65 -8.67
N LEU A 131 -10.71 3.61 -8.29
CA LEU A 131 -10.45 3.28 -6.90
C LEU A 131 -9.15 3.96 -6.48
N GLU A 132 -9.25 5.27 -6.23
CA GLU A 132 -8.17 6.15 -5.74
C GLU A 132 -8.75 7.19 -4.77
N VAL A 133 -7.95 7.66 -3.82
CA VAL A 133 -8.40 8.59 -2.76
C VAL A 133 -7.38 9.68 -2.50
N GLN A 134 -7.84 10.88 -2.14
CA GLN A 134 -6.95 11.96 -1.76
C GLN A 134 -6.37 11.71 -0.36
N MET A 135 -5.05 11.73 -0.22
CA MET A 135 -4.38 11.60 1.07
C MET A 135 -3.49 12.81 1.35
N TYR A 136 -3.18 13.06 2.62
CA TYR A 136 -2.24 14.09 3.09
C TYR A 136 -2.59 15.53 2.64
N GLY A 137 -3.88 15.79 2.41
CA GLY A 137 -4.38 17.07 1.87
C GLY A 137 -3.84 17.39 0.45
N GLY A 138 -3.37 16.37 -0.27
CA GLY A 138 -2.52 16.50 -1.45
C GLY A 138 -2.99 15.66 -2.64
N PRO A 139 -2.13 14.83 -3.26
CA PRO A 139 -2.46 14.09 -4.47
C PRO A 139 -3.48 12.95 -4.25
N LEU A 140 -3.94 12.37 -5.36
CA LEU A 140 -4.73 11.14 -5.36
C LEU A 140 -3.82 9.92 -5.31
N PHE A 141 -4.07 9.02 -4.36
CA PHE A 141 -3.37 7.77 -4.21
C PHE A 141 -4.17 6.61 -4.81
N PRO A 142 -3.57 5.78 -5.67
CA PRO A 142 -4.17 4.53 -6.15
C PRO A 142 -4.54 3.58 -5.01
N LEU A 143 -5.45 2.64 -5.26
CA LEU A 143 -5.76 1.59 -4.26
C LEU A 143 -4.53 0.78 -3.88
N PHE A 144 -3.69 0.39 -4.83
CA PHE A 144 -2.43 -0.31 -4.52
C PHE A 144 -1.26 0.65 -4.73
N THR A 145 -0.68 1.11 -3.62
CA THR A 145 0.41 2.09 -3.61
C THR A 145 1.68 1.43 -3.07
N PRO A 146 2.81 1.43 -3.79
CA PRO A 146 4.06 0.92 -3.24
C PRO A 146 4.50 1.64 -1.97
N ASP A 147 5.29 0.97 -1.14
CA ASP A 147 5.90 1.57 0.03
C ASP A 147 7.01 2.57 -0.36
N PHE A 148 6.70 3.86 -0.29
CA PHE A 148 7.63 4.94 -0.66
C PHE A 148 8.71 5.21 0.40
N ASP A 149 8.55 4.73 1.63
CA ASP A 149 9.63 4.79 2.62
C ASP A 149 10.83 3.95 2.17
N ALA A 150 10.59 2.94 1.32
CA ALA A 150 11.66 2.12 0.74
C ALA A 150 12.53 2.92 -0.24
N GLY A 151 11.99 3.96 -0.90
CA GLY A 151 12.71 4.85 -1.81
C GLY A 151 12.01 5.09 -3.16
N ALA A 152 12.80 5.24 -4.22
CA ALA A 152 12.28 5.54 -5.56
C ALA A 152 11.55 4.33 -6.19
N SER A 153 10.44 4.59 -6.88
CA SER A 153 9.61 3.56 -7.52
C SER A 153 9.87 3.42 -9.02
N ALA A 154 9.66 2.23 -9.56
CA ALA A 154 9.82 1.91 -10.96
C ALA A 154 8.78 0.89 -11.45
N CYS A 155 8.23 1.13 -12.65
CA CYS A 155 7.39 0.17 -13.36
C CYS A 155 8.28 -0.85 -14.07
N ILE A 156 8.14 -2.12 -13.72
CA ILE A 156 8.99 -3.20 -14.23
C ILE A 156 8.29 -3.97 -15.36
N GLN A 157 7.00 -4.26 -15.18
CA GLN A 157 6.26 -5.14 -16.08
C GLN A 157 4.77 -4.77 -16.11
N VAL A 158 4.20 -4.69 -17.32
CA VAL A 158 2.76 -4.59 -17.56
C VAL A 158 2.41 -5.48 -18.75
N GLU A 159 1.90 -6.67 -18.49
CA GLU A 159 1.68 -7.70 -19.52
C GLU A 159 0.30 -8.34 -19.41
N SER A 160 -0.33 -8.63 -20.55
CA SER A 160 -1.58 -9.38 -20.57
C SER A 160 -1.51 -10.58 -21.52
N ASP A 161 -1.93 -11.73 -21.01
CA ASP A 161 -2.18 -12.96 -21.76
C ASP A 161 -3.69 -13.23 -21.86
N ASP A 162 -4.10 -14.40 -22.35
CA ASP A 162 -5.51 -14.75 -22.58
C ASP A 162 -6.33 -14.97 -21.30
N VAL A 163 -5.69 -14.96 -20.12
CA VAL A 163 -6.32 -15.24 -18.84
C VAL A 163 -6.22 -14.06 -17.87
N ARG A 164 -5.13 -13.29 -17.91
CA ARG A 164 -4.81 -12.31 -16.87
C ARG A 164 -4.11 -11.05 -17.40
N LEU A 165 -4.03 -10.06 -16.52
CA LEU A 165 -3.09 -8.95 -16.56
C LEU A 165 -2.12 -9.10 -15.38
N LEU A 166 -0.82 -9.01 -15.64
CA LEU A 166 0.23 -8.99 -14.63
C LEU A 166 0.89 -7.61 -14.62
N VAL A 167 0.95 -7.01 -13.43
CA VAL A 167 1.64 -5.75 -13.17
C VAL A 167 2.71 -6.00 -12.10
N ARG A 168 3.95 -5.57 -12.36
CA ARG A 168 5.03 -5.58 -11.37
C ARG A 168 5.64 -4.19 -11.26
N LEU A 169 5.61 -3.70 -10.03
CA LEU A 169 6.27 -2.48 -9.59
C LEU A 169 7.37 -2.86 -8.60
N GLU A 170 8.40 -2.04 -8.52
CA GLU A 170 9.45 -2.15 -7.51
C GLU A 170 9.72 -0.79 -6.90
N THR A 171 10.01 -0.78 -5.61
CA THR A 171 10.37 0.44 -4.89
C THR A 171 11.61 0.20 -4.05
N GLY A 172 12.58 1.10 -4.21
CA GLY A 172 13.73 1.29 -3.33
C GLY A 172 14.38 0.00 -2.83
N SER A 173 14.53 -0.16 -1.51
CA SER A 173 14.99 -1.44 -0.94
C SER A 173 14.50 -1.71 0.48
N TYR A 174 14.44 -2.99 0.87
CA TYR A 174 14.13 -3.38 2.26
C TYR A 174 15.14 -2.83 3.27
N GLN A 175 16.38 -2.55 2.85
CA GLN A 175 17.38 -1.95 3.73
C GLN A 175 17.04 -0.50 4.12
N ALA A 176 16.29 0.22 3.28
CA ALA A 176 15.78 1.54 3.62
C ALA A 176 14.70 1.47 4.71
N LEU A 177 13.88 0.42 4.69
CA LEU A 177 12.82 0.15 5.68
C LEU A 177 13.37 -0.39 7.01
N ASP A 178 14.33 -1.32 6.94
CA ASP A 178 15.08 -1.82 8.10
C ASP A 178 16.57 -1.93 7.74
N PRO A 179 17.46 -1.13 8.37
CA PRO A 179 18.90 -1.17 8.10
C PRO A 179 19.56 -2.54 8.30
N ALA A 180 18.94 -3.46 9.06
CA ALA A 180 19.43 -4.83 9.25
C ALA A 180 19.04 -5.80 8.12
N ALA A 181 18.09 -5.42 7.26
CA ALA A 181 17.63 -6.24 6.16
C ALA A 181 18.58 -6.24 4.97
N THR A 182 18.32 -7.15 4.03
CA THR A 182 19.07 -7.25 2.79
C THR A 182 18.72 -6.10 1.85
N ASP A 183 19.74 -5.53 1.20
CA ASP A 183 19.57 -4.54 0.14
C ASP A 183 19.03 -5.19 -1.14
N GLN A 184 17.72 -5.33 -1.22
CA GLN A 184 16.98 -5.85 -2.36
C GLN A 184 15.69 -5.03 -2.53
N PRO A 185 15.17 -4.89 -3.76
CA PRO A 185 13.99 -4.07 -4.02
C PRO A 185 12.75 -4.60 -3.32
N VAL A 186 11.86 -3.70 -2.92
CA VAL A 186 10.55 -4.03 -2.36
C VAL A 186 9.57 -4.19 -3.53
N PRO A 187 9.04 -5.40 -3.79
CA PRO A 187 8.13 -5.63 -4.90
C PRO A 187 6.69 -5.27 -4.53
N LEU A 188 5.93 -4.81 -5.53
CA LEU A 188 4.48 -4.89 -5.58
C LEU A 188 4.10 -5.59 -6.89
N GLU A 189 3.74 -6.86 -6.78
CA GLU A 189 3.21 -7.65 -7.90
C GLU A 189 1.71 -7.80 -7.75
N VAL A 190 0.97 -7.56 -8.85
CA VAL A 190 -0.48 -7.74 -8.89
C VAL A 190 -0.88 -8.47 -10.17
N GLU A 191 -1.51 -9.63 -9.99
CA GLU A 191 -2.21 -10.35 -11.04
C GLU A 191 -3.70 -10.04 -10.98
N PHE A 192 -4.24 -9.50 -12.07
CA PHE A 192 -5.68 -9.28 -12.24
C PHE A 192 -6.29 -10.36 -13.14
N THR A 193 -7.40 -10.91 -12.67
CA THR A 193 -8.25 -11.86 -13.40
C THR A 193 -9.71 -11.45 -13.30
N ILE A 194 -10.55 -11.95 -14.20
CA ILE A 194 -11.99 -11.78 -14.13
C ILE A 194 -12.61 -13.14 -13.81
N GLU A 195 -13.22 -13.26 -12.63
CA GLU A 195 -13.78 -14.49 -12.09
C GLU A 195 -15.23 -14.25 -11.71
N ASP A 196 -16.17 -15.04 -12.25
CA ASP A 196 -17.60 -14.96 -11.92
C ASP A 196 -18.17 -13.52 -11.93
N ASP A 197 -17.84 -12.73 -12.96
CA ASP A 197 -18.25 -11.32 -13.13
C ASP A 197 -17.68 -10.35 -12.06
N ARG A 198 -16.55 -10.73 -11.46
CA ARG A 198 -15.80 -9.91 -10.51
C ARG A 198 -14.36 -9.74 -10.98
N LEU A 199 -13.80 -8.57 -10.71
CA LEU A 199 -12.35 -8.38 -10.77
C LEU A 199 -11.74 -9.03 -9.53
N VAL A 200 -10.66 -9.79 -9.72
CA VAL A 200 -9.89 -10.40 -8.64
C VAL A 200 -8.44 -10.02 -8.84
N ALA A 201 -7.85 -9.40 -7.82
CA ALA A 201 -6.43 -9.07 -7.75
C ALA A 201 -5.72 -10.02 -6.78
N ARG A 202 -4.71 -10.73 -7.26
CA ARG A 202 -3.78 -11.51 -6.42
C ARG A 202 -2.50 -10.71 -6.29
N THR A 203 -2.19 -10.28 -5.08
CA THR A 203 -1.06 -9.39 -4.81
C THR A 203 0.04 -10.14 -4.09
N ALA A 204 1.28 -9.70 -4.26
CA ALA A 204 2.41 -10.08 -3.45
C ALA A 204 3.36 -8.90 -3.28
N GLY A 205 3.68 -8.54 -2.03
CA GLY A 205 4.58 -7.41 -1.78
C GLY A 205 4.49 -6.81 -0.39
N ILE A 206 5.09 -5.64 -0.25
CA ILE A 206 4.88 -4.71 0.87
C ILE A 206 4.46 -3.38 0.26
N TYR A 207 3.26 -2.91 0.63
CA TYR A 207 2.58 -1.81 -0.03
C TYR A 207 1.42 -1.32 0.84
N TYR A 208 0.88 -0.15 0.54
CA TYR A 208 -0.30 0.40 1.17
C TYR A 208 -1.55 0.10 0.35
N MET A 209 -2.67 -0.21 1.03
CA MET A 209 -3.99 -0.10 0.41
C MET A 209 -4.73 1.14 0.88
N MET A 210 -5.11 2.00 -0.06
CA MET A 210 -5.81 3.25 0.25
C MET A 210 -7.32 3.07 0.11
N LEU A 211 -8.05 3.24 1.21
CA LEU A 211 -9.51 3.12 1.26
C LEU A 211 -10.15 4.48 1.58
N THR A 212 -11.39 4.69 1.16
CA THR A 212 -12.06 5.96 1.44
C THR A 212 -12.58 5.99 2.88
N ARG A 213 -12.68 7.17 3.48
CA ARG A 213 -13.46 7.36 4.73
C ARG A 213 -14.91 7.75 4.45
N ALA A 214 -15.45 7.42 3.27
CA ALA A 214 -16.81 7.76 2.89
C ALA A 214 -17.79 6.70 3.40
N ASP A 215 -17.97 6.63 4.72
CA ASP A 215 -18.85 5.64 5.39
C ASP A 215 -18.41 4.19 5.10
N THR A 216 -17.20 3.86 5.57
CA THR A 216 -16.57 2.56 5.34
C THR A 216 -16.65 1.69 6.59
N GLU A 217 -17.25 0.51 6.48
CA GLU A 217 -17.27 -0.49 7.54
C GLU A 217 -16.18 -1.54 7.29
N LEU A 218 -15.22 -1.63 8.22
CA LEU A 218 -14.19 -2.65 8.24
C LEU A 218 -14.58 -3.78 9.17
N THR A 219 -14.44 -5.02 8.70
CA THR A 219 -14.47 -6.23 9.51
C THR A 219 -13.14 -6.96 9.37
N ILE A 220 -12.38 -7.04 10.46
CA ILE A 220 -11.04 -7.61 10.50
C ILE A 220 -11.09 -8.92 11.31
N THR A 221 -10.59 -10.00 10.73
CA THR A 221 -10.53 -11.31 11.37
C THR A 221 -9.08 -11.66 11.74
N HIS A 222 -8.81 -11.80 13.04
CA HIS A 222 -7.47 -11.97 13.61
C HIS A 222 -7.52 -12.76 14.93
N GLY A 223 -7.85 -14.05 14.87
CA GLY A 223 -8.19 -14.88 16.04
C GLY A 223 -9.54 -14.53 16.71
N GLN A 224 -10.01 -13.29 16.54
CA GLN A 224 -11.34 -12.77 16.83
C GLN A 224 -11.84 -11.93 15.65
N ILE A 225 -13.08 -11.45 15.72
CA ILE A 225 -13.64 -10.53 14.73
C ILE A 225 -13.75 -9.15 15.36
N GLU A 226 -13.09 -8.18 14.74
CA GLU A 226 -13.17 -6.78 15.10
C GLU A 226 -13.83 -5.97 14.00
N MET A 227 -14.70 -5.04 14.41
CA MET A 227 -15.41 -4.16 13.49
C MET A 227 -15.00 -2.72 13.76
N ARG A 228 -14.78 -1.95 12.70
CA ARG A 228 -14.52 -0.51 12.75
C ARG A 228 -15.41 0.20 11.74
N LYS A 229 -15.96 1.33 12.15
CA LYS A 229 -16.63 2.25 11.24
C LYS A 229 -15.75 3.47 11.06
N VAL A 230 -15.40 3.75 9.81
CA VAL A 230 -14.56 4.87 9.43
C VAL A 230 -15.40 5.79 8.55
N ASP A 231 -15.69 6.97 9.08
CA ASP A 231 -16.42 8.01 8.37
C ASP A 231 -15.74 9.38 8.54
N ALA A 232 -16.31 10.43 7.94
CA ALA A 232 -15.77 11.78 8.00
C ALA A 232 -15.70 12.37 9.44
N ALA A 233 -16.42 11.79 10.41
CA ALA A 233 -16.39 12.20 11.81
C ALA A 233 -15.44 11.34 12.66
N THR A 234 -14.92 10.24 12.14
CA THR A 234 -13.92 9.40 12.83
C THR A 234 -12.65 10.22 13.06
N PRO A 235 -12.19 10.38 14.32
CA PRO A 235 -10.94 11.06 14.61
C PRO A 235 -9.75 10.24 14.08
N ALA A 236 -8.62 10.90 13.84
CA ALA A 236 -7.37 10.21 13.50
C ALA A 236 -7.00 9.14 14.54
N PHE A 237 -6.49 8.01 14.05
CA PHE A 237 -6.08 6.88 14.87
C PHE A 237 -5.04 6.04 14.14
N THR A 238 -4.34 5.22 14.92
CA THR A 238 -3.46 4.16 14.45
C THR A 238 -3.76 2.93 15.29
N GLU A 239 -4.07 1.81 14.64
CA GLU A 239 -4.39 0.54 15.31
C GLU A 239 -3.69 -0.63 14.61
N ASP A 240 -2.98 -1.45 15.39
CA ASP A 240 -2.30 -2.65 14.88
C ASP A 240 -3.12 -3.92 15.15
N PHE A 241 -3.16 -4.80 14.17
CA PHE A 241 -3.79 -6.12 14.23
C PHE A 241 -2.78 -7.19 13.84
N ASP A 242 -2.50 -8.10 14.78
CA ASP A 242 -1.61 -9.24 14.55
C ASP A 242 -2.38 -10.45 14.00
N ASP A 243 -1.74 -11.27 13.16
CA ASP A 243 -2.28 -12.52 12.61
C ASP A 243 -3.65 -12.36 11.88
N VAL A 244 -3.76 -11.33 11.04
CA VAL A 244 -4.98 -11.08 10.24
C VAL A 244 -5.07 -12.09 9.11
N THR A 245 -6.24 -12.72 8.96
CA THR A 245 -6.51 -13.70 7.90
C THR A 245 -7.53 -13.22 6.87
N HIS A 246 -8.34 -12.23 7.24
CA HIS A 246 -9.43 -11.73 6.40
C HIS A 246 -9.83 -10.31 6.78
N VAL A 247 -10.05 -9.46 5.78
CA VAL A 247 -10.62 -8.12 5.93
C VAL A 247 -11.77 -7.95 4.93
N VAL A 248 -12.90 -7.45 5.41
CA VAL A 248 -13.98 -6.95 4.54
C VAL A 248 -14.07 -5.44 4.73
N ALA A 249 -13.97 -4.69 3.64
CA ALA A 249 -14.23 -3.26 3.62
C ALA A 249 -15.52 -3.00 2.83
N ALA A 250 -16.60 -2.64 3.51
CA ALA A 250 -17.82 -2.19 2.87
C ALA A 250 -17.77 -0.67 2.72
N ASP A 251 -17.28 -0.20 1.58
CA ASP A 251 -17.08 1.20 1.26
C ASP A 251 -18.25 1.71 0.39
N SER A 252 -18.81 2.88 0.70
CA SER A 252 -19.98 3.39 -0.03
C SER A 252 -19.67 3.88 -1.45
N ILE A 253 -18.40 4.16 -1.76
CA ILE A 253 -17.91 4.61 -3.07
C ILE A 253 -17.47 3.40 -3.90
N TYR A 254 -16.61 2.56 -3.32
CA TYR A 254 -16.00 1.42 -4.03
C TYR A 254 -16.88 0.16 -4.03
N GLY A 255 -17.86 0.08 -3.14
CA GLY A 255 -18.58 -1.16 -2.86
C GLY A 255 -17.77 -2.07 -1.93
N PRO A 256 -18.26 -3.29 -1.64
CA PRO A 256 -17.55 -4.23 -0.80
C PRO A 256 -16.27 -4.77 -1.46
N LEU A 257 -15.17 -4.69 -0.71
CA LEU A 257 -13.91 -5.36 -0.99
C LEU A 257 -13.72 -6.49 0.02
N ALA A 258 -13.45 -7.70 -0.48
CA ALA A 258 -13.02 -8.82 0.34
C ALA A 258 -11.51 -9.04 0.12
N ILE A 259 -10.76 -9.09 1.21
CA ILE A 259 -9.31 -9.21 1.24
C ILE A 259 -8.96 -10.44 2.06
N ASP A 260 -8.45 -11.48 1.41
CA ASP A 260 -8.04 -12.73 2.01
C ASP A 260 -6.53 -12.88 1.95
N GLY A 261 -5.89 -13.24 3.06
CA GLY A 261 -4.45 -13.49 3.10
C GLY A 261 -3.90 -13.54 4.51
N ASP A 262 -2.69 -14.06 4.66
CA ASP A 262 -2.00 -14.15 5.95
C ASP A 262 -1.11 -12.91 6.15
N ILE A 263 -1.56 -12.01 7.02
CA ILE A 263 -0.86 -10.76 7.36
C ILE A 263 -0.37 -10.86 8.79
N ALA A 264 0.95 -10.91 8.98
CA ALA A 264 1.54 -11.01 10.31
C ALA A 264 1.19 -9.80 11.18
N ARG A 265 1.22 -8.60 10.58
CA ARG A 265 0.73 -7.36 11.18
C ARG A 265 0.13 -6.45 10.12
N LEU A 266 -1.11 -6.03 10.35
CA LEU A 266 -1.79 -4.99 9.61
C LEU A 266 -1.91 -3.76 10.51
N GLN A 267 -1.45 -2.61 10.05
CA GLN A 267 -1.77 -1.34 10.69
C GLN A 267 -2.92 -0.67 9.93
N VAL A 268 -3.93 -0.20 10.66
CA VAL A 268 -4.99 0.65 10.11
C VAL A 268 -4.77 2.06 10.61
N GLN A 269 -4.59 3.00 9.69
CA GLN A 269 -4.20 4.36 10.02
C GLN A 269 -5.05 5.42 9.33
N LEU A 270 -5.55 6.36 10.12
CA LEU A 270 -6.26 7.55 9.66
C LEU A 270 -5.56 8.81 10.19
N TYR A 271 -5.31 9.77 9.30
CA TYR A 271 -4.61 11.02 9.62
C TYR A 271 -5.56 12.21 9.84
N ASP A 272 -5.11 13.20 10.62
CA ASP A 272 -5.79 14.50 10.82
C ASP A 272 -5.11 15.61 10.00
N ASP A 273 -5.09 15.42 8.68
CA ASP A 273 -4.34 16.27 7.74
C ASP A 273 -5.13 16.64 6.48
N GLY A 274 -6.43 16.36 6.48
CA GLY A 274 -7.30 16.60 5.32
C GLY A 274 -7.41 15.41 4.36
N SER A 275 -6.81 14.25 4.68
CA SER A 275 -7.04 13.00 3.93
C SER A 275 -8.54 12.68 3.79
N GLU A 276 -8.94 12.25 2.59
CA GLU A 276 -10.29 11.72 2.28
C GLU A 276 -10.34 10.19 2.41
N GLY A 277 -9.22 9.57 2.79
CA GLY A 277 -9.07 8.15 3.00
C GLY A 277 -8.31 7.78 4.26
N PHE A 278 -8.03 6.50 4.37
CA PHE A 278 -7.21 5.88 5.41
C PHE A 278 -6.42 4.71 4.79
N GLU A 279 -5.44 4.24 5.53
CA GLU A 279 -4.49 3.23 5.06
C GLU A 279 -4.75 1.89 5.70
N LEU A 280 -4.71 0.83 4.89
CA LEU A 280 -4.33 -0.49 5.34
C LEU A 280 -2.85 -0.65 5.03
N ASP A 281 -2.03 -0.50 6.05
CA ASP A 281 -0.58 -0.50 5.95
C ASP A 281 -0.04 -1.92 6.24
N LEU A 282 0.57 -2.50 5.20
CA LEU A 282 1.15 -3.83 5.21
C LEU A 282 2.65 -3.80 5.52
N ASP A 283 3.30 -2.64 5.56
CA ASP A 283 4.73 -2.52 5.77
C ASP A 283 5.15 -2.92 7.19
N HIS A 284 4.25 -2.77 8.15
CA HIS A 284 4.45 -3.20 9.53
C HIS A 284 4.55 -4.73 9.67
N ALA A 285 4.03 -5.51 8.70
CA ALA A 285 4.32 -6.93 8.62
C ALA A 285 5.83 -7.20 8.46
N PHE A 286 6.51 -6.34 7.71
CA PHE A 286 7.96 -6.38 7.54
C PHE A 286 8.70 -5.66 8.67
N LYS A 287 8.43 -4.37 8.90
CA LYS A 287 9.17 -3.51 9.84
C LYS A 287 9.19 -4.09 11.26
N ASP A 288 8.11 -4.73 11.69
CA ASP A 288 8.00 -5.24 13.05
C ASP A 288 8.23 -6.75 13.17
N LEU A 289 7.78 -7.52 12.17
CA LEU A 289 7.72 -8.99 12.26
C LEU A 289 8.56 -9.71 11.19
N GLY A 290 9.21 -8.98 10.30
CA GLY A 290 10.09 -9.53 9.27
C GLY A 290 9.39 -10.33 8.17
N GLN A 291 8.06 -10.22 8.03
CA GLN A 291 7.35 -10.80 6.89
C GLN A 291 7.71 -10.01 5.64
N MET A 292 8.65 -10.53 4.86
CA MET A 292 9.16 -9.87 3.65
C MET A 292 8.08 -9.59 2.60
N SER A 293 7.02 -10.38 2.53
CA SER A 293 5.96 -10.20 1.54
C SER A 293 4.63 -10.70 2.10
N VAL A 294 3.60 -9.89 1.90
CA VAL A 294 2.20 -10.24 2.17
C VAL A 294 1.56 -10.63 0.84
N THR A 295 0.91 -11.80 0.82
CA THR A 295 0.16 -12.28 -0.36
C THR A 295 -1.34 -12.17 -0.07
N LEU A 296 -2.04 -11.36 -0.85
CA LEU A 296 -3.49 -11.18 -0.70
C LEU A 296 -4.25 -11.62 -1.95
N THR A 297 -5.50 -12.04 -1.75
CA THR A 297 -6.53 -12.07 -2.79
C THR A 297 -7.55 -11.00 -2.46
N VAL A 298 -7.69 -10.03 -3.36
CA VAL A 298 -8.64 -8.93 -3.26
C VAL A 298 -9.73 -9.11 -4.32
N ALA A 299 -10.97 -9.27 -3.88
CA ALA A 299 -12.11 -9.45 -4.78
C ALA A 299 -13.05 -8.24 -4.70
N PHE A 300 -13.34 -7.64 -5.86
CA PHE A 300 -14.23 -6.48 -5.99
C PHE A 300 -15.66 -6.97 -6.29
N GLY A 301 -16.66 -6.54 -5.51
CA GLY A 301 -18.05 -7.03 -5.61
C GLY A 301 -19.09 -5.92 -5.64
#